data_AF-A0A452YEG4-F1
#
_entry.id   AF-A0A452YEG4-F1
#
_cell.length_a   1.000
_cell.length_b   1.000
_cell.length_c   1.000
_cell.angle_alpha   90.00
_cell.angle_beta   90.00
_cell.angle_gamma   90.00
#
_symmetry.space_group_name_H-M   'P 1'
#
loop_
_entity.id
_entity.type
_entity.pdbx_description
1 polymer ?
#
loop_
_entity_poly.entity_id
_entity_poly.type
_entity_poly.pdbx_seq_one_letter_code
_entity_poly.pdbx_strand_id
1 'polypeptide(L)'
;MPFISFLFLRDLCVQVGPDCLDTCLKGIYKAYLVNCKLSKSISGSKLQHIQFLGNCVKELYILDPQSAYQHAFVFIRQLAVILRGALTERGPKTSKDKKQKERNKPTNKQLEKSYQKVYDWQFIFCLELWTGVVCGCSSEENFRPLAYPLTQIIHGVACLVPSARYFPVRIRCVKMLNCIAEATGTFIPVSSLLLDMLEMKELRGRPDGGVGKAVNMFNVKQVDKKMVKTRAFQEACIYSVVDELAKHLAQWSYSVAFIEMSFLPLVQLRNFCKTIKADRFRKEMKDLIHQVEANVEFMSAKRA
;
A
#
# COMPACT_ATOMS: atom_id res chain seq x y z
N MET A 1 -9.11 21.20 -20.41
CA MET A 1 -8.06 22.19 -20.11
C MET A 1 -6.82 21.62 -19.40
N PRO A 2 -6.90 20.90 -18.25
CA PRO A 2 -5.68 20.53 -17.50
C PRO A 2 -4.73 19.59 -18.28
N PHE A 3 -5.26 18.73 -19.15
CA PHE A 3 -4.44 17.86 -20.00
C PHE A 3 -3.60 18.62 -21.03
N ILE A 4 -4.16 19.63 -21.69
CA ILE A 4 -3.44 20.44 -22.70
C ILE A 4 -2.34 21.26 -22.02
N SER A 5 -2.64 21.85 -20.86
CA SER A 5 -1.63 22.57 -20.06
C SER A 5 -0.49 21.66 -19.62
N PHE A 6 -0.79 20.41 -19.27
CA PHE A 6 0.23 19.42 -18.94
C PHE A 6 1.11 19.07 -20.14
N LEU A 7 0.51 18.82 -21.31
CA LEU A 7 1.28 18.52 -22.53
C LEU A 7 2.21 19.66 -22.92
N PHE A 8 1.73 20.91 -22.81
CA PHE A 8 2.56 22.09 -23.06
C PHE A 8 3.73 22.18 -22.06
N LEU A 9 3.48 21.95 -20.76
CA LEU A 9 4.54 21.92 -19.75
C LEU A 9 5.56 20.81 -20.02
N ARG A 10 5.10 19.62 -20.43
CA ARG A 10 5.95 18.48 -20.78
C ARG A 10 6.85 18.82 -21.97
N ASP A 11 6.28 19.40 -23.03
CA ASP A 11 7.03 19.80 -24.23
C ASP A 11 8.09 20.87 -23.89
N LEU A 12 7.71 21.87 -23.09
CA LEU A 12 8.63 22.90 -22.61
C LEU A 12 9.75 22.31 -21.75
N CYS A 13 9.45 21.35 -20.87
CA CYS A 13 10.43 20.64 -20.06
C CYS A 13 11.47 19.88 -20.91
N VAL A 14 11.04 19.30 -22.03
CA VAL A 14 11.94 18.61 -22.97
C VAL A 14 12.83 19.59 -23.74
N GLN A 15 12.33 20.79 -24.04
CA GLN A 15 13.03 21.78 -24.88
C GLN A 15 13.98 22.71 -24.11
N VAL A 16 13.67 23.08 -22.86
CA VAL A 16 14.33 24.20 -22.15
C VAL A 16 15.54 23.77 -21.31
N GLY A 17 15.80 22.46 -21.16
CA GLY A 17 16.97 21.93 -20.44
C GLY A 17 16.78 21.76 -18.92
N PRO A 18 17.80 21.25 -18.20
CA PRO A 18 17.67 20.69 -16.86
C PRO A 18 17.39 21.73 -15.74
N ASP A 19 17.88 22.96 -15.85
CA ASP A 19 17.72 23.97 -14.78
C ASP A 19 16.25 24.42 -14.60
N CYS A 20 15.51 24.55 -15.71
CA CYS A 20 14.08 24.86 -15.66
C CYS A 20 13.24 23.64 -15.24
N LEU A 21 13.71 22.43 -15.53
CA LEU A 21 13.03 21.19 -15.19
C LEU A 21 12.93 20.99 -13.68
N ASP A 22 14.01 21.21 -12.92
CA ASP A 22 14.01 21.10 -11.47
C ASP A 22 12.95 22.01 -10.80
N THR A 23 12.89 23.27 -11.26
CA THR A 23 11.88 24.24 -10.79
C THR A 23 10.47 23.79 -11.13
N CYS A 24 10.26 23.26 -12.34
CA CYS A 24 8.98 22.71 -12.77
C CYS A 24 8.54 21.51 -11.91
N LEU A 25 9.44 20.56 -11.66
CA LEU A 25 9.20 19.37 -10.84
C LEU A 25 8.80 19.74 -9.40
N LYS A 26 9.51 20.70 -8.78
CA LYS A 26 9.15 21.22 -7.45
C LYS A 26 7.77 21.89 -7.46
N GLY A 27 7.47 22.68 -8.49
CA GLY A 27 6.20 23.36 -8.67
C GLY A 27 5.02 22.39 -8.82
N ILE A 28 5.16 21.40 -9.71
CA ILE A 28 4.08 20.44 -9.99
C ILE A 28 3.85 19.51 -8.79
N TYR A 29 4.91 19.08 -8.10
CA TYR A 29 4.79 18.29 -6.87
C TYR A 29 4.03 19.08 -5.79
N LYS A 30 4.39 20.35 -5.56
CA LYS A 30 3.68 21.21 -4.61
C LYS A 30 2.21 21.38 -4.97
N ALA A 31 1.89 21.60 -6.26
CA ALA A 31 0.52 21.70 -6.75
C ALA A 31 -0.28 20.40 -6.54
N TYR A 32 0.35 19.24 -6.78
CA TYR A 32 -0.23 17.94 -6.49
C TYR A 32 -0.55 17.76 -5.01
N LEU A 33 0.39 18.10 -4.12
CA LEU A 33 0.19 18.00 -2.67
C LEU A 33 -0.98 18.84 -2.16
N VAL A 34 -1.15 20.06 -2.69
CA VAL A 34 -2.28 20.92 -2.35
C VAL A 34 -3.61 20.26 -2.73
N ASN A 35 -3.66 19.59 -3.89
CA ASN A 35 -4.85 18.88 -4.35
C ASN A 35 -5.16 17.60 -3.57
N CYS A 36 -4.17 17.05 -2.85
CA CYS A 36 -4.31 15.86 -2.02
C CYS A 36 -4.82 16.14 -0.59
N LYS A 37 -4.93 17.41 -0.19
CA LYS A 37 -5.45 17.80 1.13
C LYS A 37 -6.96 17.57 1.22
N LEU A 38 -7.37 16.53 1.92
CA LEU A 38 -8.76 16.08 2.00
C LEU A 38 -9.12 15.68 3.44
N SER A 39 -10.36 15.95 3.87
CA SER A 39 -10.74 15.81 5.29
C SER A 39 -10.99 14.36 5.73
N LYS A 40 -11.96 13.65 5.12
CA LYS A 40 -12.39 12.31 5.56
C LYS A 40 -12.63 11.34 4.41
N SER A 41 -13.62 11.61 3.56
CA SER A 41 -13.97 10.78 2.41
C SER A 41 -13.69 11.50 1.10
N ILE A 42 -13.40 10.72 0.05
CA ILE A 42 -13.13 11.24 -1.29
C ILE A 42 -14.28 10.86 -2.21
N SER A 43 -14.80 11.82 -2.97
CA SER A 43 -15.71 11.54 -4.07
C SER A 43 -14.98 10.79 -5.19
N GLY A 44 -15.65 9.85 -5.88
CA GLY A 44 -15.05 9.09 -6.98
C GLY A 44 -14.42 9.98 -8.06
N SER A 45 -15.09 11.09 -8.43
CA SER A 45 -14.56 12.05 -9.42
C SER A 45 -13.29 12.76 -8.95
N LYS A 46 -13.22 13.13 -7.66
CA LYS A 46 -12.03 13.78 -7.09
C LYS A 46 -10.87 12.80 -7.00
N LEU A 47 -11.13 11.53 -6.68
CA LEU A 47 -10.10 10.48 -6.67
C LEU A 47 -9.51 10.29 -8.07
N GLN A 48 -10.36 10.17 -9.11
CA GLN A 48 -9.91 10.05 -10.50
C GLN A 48 -9.07 11.25 -10.92
N HIS A 49 -9.47 12.46 -10.52
CA HIS A 49 -8.69 13.66 -10.79
C HIS A 49 -7.32 13.64 -10.11
N ILE A 50 -7.23 13.22 -8.85
CA ILE A 50 -5.94 13.09 -8.14
C ILE A 50 -5.06 12.03 -8.79
N GLN A 51 -5.62 10.89 -9.19
CA GLN A 51 -4.90 9.84 -9.90
C GLN A 51 -4.35 10.35 -11.24
N PHE A 52 -5.15 11.10 -11.99
CA PHE A 52 -4.71 11.75 -13.22
C PHE A 52 -3.53 12.71 -12.96
N LEU A 53 -3.65 13.60 -11.97
CA LEU A 53 -2.55 14.50 -11.59
C LEU A 53 -1.31 13.72 -11.15
N GLY A 54 -1.46 12.63 -10.39
CA GLY A 54 -0.36 11.77 -9.98
C GLY A 54 0.36 11.13 -11.17
N ASN A 55 -0.38 10.69 -12.19
CA ASN A 55 0.19 10.17 -13.43
C ASN A 55 0.95 11.24 -14.21
N CYS A 56 0.41 12.46 -14.32
CA CYS A 56 1.10 13.60 -14.92
C CYS A 56 2.43 13.90 -14.21
N VAL A 57 2.41 13.94 -12.88
CA VAL A 57 3.62 14.18 -12.08
C VAL A 57 4.62 13.05 -12.31
N LYS A 58 4.19 11.79 -12.20
CA LYS A 58 5.03 10.62 -12.44
C LYS A 58 5.71 10.70 -13.81
N GLU A 59 4.97 11.03 -14.87
CA GLU A 59 5.51 11.10 -16.23
C GLU A 59 6.63 12.13 -16.35
N LEU A 60 6.48 13.31 -15.74
CA LEU A 60 7.56 14.32 -15.75
C LEU A 60 8.78 13.89 -14.95
N TYR A 61 8.59 13.23 -13.81
CA TYR A 61 9.69 12.72 -13.00
C TYR A 61 10.47 11.60 -13.72
N ILE A 62 9.86 10.88 -14.65
CA ILE A 62 10.57 9.85 -15.44
C ILE A 62 11.44 10.47 -16.55
N LEU A 63 11.15 11.70 -17.00
CA LEU A 63 11.92 12.36 -18.07
C LEU A 63 13.36 12.65 -17.67
N ASP A 64 13.61 12.97 -16.40
CA ASP A 64 14.95 13.17 -15.86
C ASP A 64 15.14 12.38 -14.56
N PRO A 65 15.66 11.15 -14.66
CA PRO A 65 15.95 10.32 -13.51
C PRO A 65 16.91 10.98 -12.49
N GLN A 66 17.84 11.83 -12.93
CA GLN A 66 18.82 12.40 -11.99
C GLN A 66 18.17 13.37 -11.00
N SER A 67 17.42 14.36 -11.49
CA SER A 67 16.68 15.29 -10.62
C SER A 67 15.58 14.55 -9.84
N ALA A 68 14.93 13.59 -10.49
CA ALA A 68 13.90 12.78 -9.84
C ALA A 68 14.43 11.98 -8.65
N TYR A 69 15.63 11.42 -8.75
CA TYR A 69 16.29 10.70 -7.66
C TYR A 69 16.54 11.63 -6.47
N GLN A 70 17.08 12.83 -6.70
CA GLN A 70 17.36 13.81 -5.64
C GLN A 70 16.09 14.18 -4.88
N HIS A 71 15.00 14.43 -5.61
CA HIS A 71 13.69 14.69 -5.02
C HIS A 71 13.14 13.49 -4.27
N ALA A 72 13.13 12.31 -4.89
CA ALA A 72 12.63 11.08 -4.29
C ALA A 72 13.35 10.79 -2.98
N PHE A 73 14.68 10.88 -2.94
CA PHE A 73 15.48 10.67 -1.74
C PHE A 73 15.04 11.58 -0.57
N VAL A 74 14.89 12.88 -0.83
CA VAL A 74 14.48 13.85 0.19
C VAL A 74 13.06 13.57 0.68
N PHE A 75 12.10 13.37 -0.22
CA PHE A 75 10.69 13.19 0.16
C PHE A 75 10.43 11.83 0.81
N ILE A 76 11.02 10.74 0.32
CA ILE A 76 10.94 9.41 0.96
C ILE A 76 11.52 9.48 2.38
N ARG A 77 12.66 10.17 2.57
CA ARG A 77 13.22 10.39 3.90
C ARG A 77 12.27 11.20 4.81
N GLN A 78 11.60 12.22 4.29
CA GLN A 78 10.60 12.98 5.07
C GLN A 78 9.42 12.09 5.49
N LEU A 79 8.92 11.22 4.60
CA LEU A 79 7.86 10.26 4.93
C LEU A 79 8.32 9.29 6.03
N ALA A 80 9.57 8.83 5.96
CA ALA A 80 10.16 7.98 7.00
C ALA A 80 10.23 8.68 8.36
N VAL A 81 10.57 9.97 8.42
CA VAL A 81 10.61 10.74 9.67
C VAL A 81 9.21 10.86 10.29
N ILE A 82 8.18 11.13 9.48
CA ILE A 82 6.79 11.22 9.96
C ILE A 82 6.34 9.87 10.53
N LEU A 83 6.59 8.77 9.81
CA LEU A 83 6.24 7.43 10.26
C LEU A 83 7.01 7.05 11.53
N ARG A 84 8.33 7.33 11.58
CA ARG A 84 9.16 7.05 12.75
C ARG A 84 8.63 7.79 13.98
N GLY A 85 8.22 9.05 13.84
CA GLY A 85 7.57 9.79 14.93
C GLY A 85 6.37 9.02 15.50
N ALA A 86 5.46 8.57 14.63
CA ALA A 86 4.30 7.78 15.02
C ALA A 86 4.65 6.41 15.65
N LEU A 87 5.72 5.74 15.17
CA LEU A 87 6.18 4.47 15.72
C LEU A 87 6.91 4.61 17.07
N THR A 88 7.69 5.67 17.25
CA THR A 88 8.40 5.93 18.51
C THR A 88 7.46 6.25 19.66
N GLU A 89 6.31 6.87 19.37
CA GLU A 89 5.25 7.10 20.34
C GLU A 89 4.47 5.81 20.68
N ARG A 90 4.54 4.78 19.83
CA ARG A 90 3.95 3.44 20.01
C ARG A 90 4.85 2.47 20.81
N GLY A 91 6.16 2.73 20.89
CA GLY A 91 7.21 1.74 21.18
C GLY A 91 6.96 0.81 22.39
N PRO A 92 7.39 -0.48 22.32
CA PRO A 92 7.24 -1.45 23.40
C PRO A 92 8.08 -1.07 24.62
N LYS A 93 7.56 -1.39 25.81
CA LYS A 93 8.32 -1.39 27.07
C LYS A 93 9.34 -2.52 27.07
N THR A 94 10.46 -2.39 26.36
CA THR A 94 11.57 -3.34 26.51
C THR A 94 12.23 -3.15 27.88
N SER A 95 12.39 -4.26 28.60
CA SER A 95 12.71 -4.37 30.03
C SER A 95 14.00 -3.68 30.49
N LYS A 96 14.86 -3.22 29.58
CA LYS A 96 16.16 -2.60 29.89
C LYS A 96 16.14 -1.06 29.98
N ASP A 97 15.07 -0.39 29.55
CA ASP A 97 14.91 1.08 29.62
C ASP A 97 13.81 1.53 30.60
N LYS A 98 13.56 0.76 31.66
CA LYS A 98 12.54 1.11 32.66
C LYS A 98 12.89 2.32 33.54
N LYS A 99 14.17 2.71 33.67
CA LYS A 99 14.57 3.74 34.64
C LYS A 99 14.64 5.19 34.11
N GLN A 100 14.66 5.42 32.79
CA GLN A 100 14.85 6.80 32.26
C GLN A 100 13.61 7.41 31.58
N LYS A 101 12.55 6.65 31.28
CA LYS A 101 11.39 7.12 30.49
C LYS A 101 10.03 7.12 31.23
N GLU A 102 10.02 7.15 32.56
CA GLU A 102 8.76 7.34 33.31
C GLU A 102 8.24 8.79 33.29
N ARG A 103 9.06 9.78 32.91
CA ARG A 103 8.64 11.20 32.87
C ARG A 103 7.91 11.64 31.60
N ASN A 104 8.04 10.93 30.48
CA ASN A 104 7.46 11.34 29.18
C ASN A 104 6.60 10.22 28.56
N LYS A 105 5.61 9.72 29.30
CA LYS A 105 4.58 8.87 28.69
C LYS A 105 3.73 9.74 27.75
N PRO A 106 3.72 9.49 26.43
CA PRO A 106 2.89 10.27 25.52
C PRO A 106 1.42 10.11 25.91
N THR A 107 0.69 11.23 25.94
CA THR A 107 -0.76 11.19 26.20
C THR A 107 -1.47 10.50 25.04
N ASN A 108 -2.58 9.79 25.31
CA ASN A 108 -3.38 9.12 24.26
C ASN A 108 -3.75 10.06 23.09
N LYS A 109 -3.93 11.36 23.40
CA LYS A 109 -4.23 12.41 22.43
C LYS A 109 -3.04 12.77 21.52
N GLN A 110 -1.80 12.65 21.99
CA GLN A 110 -0.61 12.85 21.17
C GLN A 110 -0.41 11.69 20.19
N LEU A 111 -0.57 10.45 20.68
CA LEU A 111 -0.49 9.24 19.86
C LEU A 111 -1.50 9.26 18.71
N GLU A 112 -2.75 9.66 19.01
CA GLU A 112 -3.79 9.76 18.00
C GLU A 112 -3.47 10.82 16.94
N LYS A 113 -2.92 11.97 17.34
CA LYS A 113 -2.47 13.01 16.39
C LYS A 113 -1.33 12.52 15.49
N SER A 114 -0.40 11.75 16.02
CA SER A 114 0.71 11.21 15.22
C SER A 114 0.24 10.15 14.22
N TYR A 115 -0.71 9.30 14.60
CA TYR A 115 -1.36 8.37 13.65
C TYR A 115 -2.17 9.11 12.58
N GLN A 116 -2.85 10.20 12.95
CA GLN A 116 -3.60 11.03 12.00
C GLN A 116 -2.70 11.63 10.92
N LYS A 117 -1.44 11.99 11.24
CA LYS A 117 -0.49 12.48 10.23
C LYS A 117 -0.11 11.42 9.20
N VAL A 118 0.11 10.18 9.63
CA VAL A 118 0.46 9.06 8.74
C VAL A 118 -0.73 8.62 7.90
N TYR A 119 -1.94 8.60 8.48
CA TYR A 119 -3.16 8.27 7.75
C TYR A 119 -3.82 9.47 7.07
N ASP A 120 -3.13 10.60 6.98
CA ASP A 120 -3.64 11.72 6.19
C ASP A 120 -3.60 11.38 4.70
N TRP A 121 -4.58 11.88 3.94
CA TRP A 121 -4.65 11.62 2.51
C TRP A 121 -3.42 12.12 1.77
N GLN A 122 -2.89 13.28 2.18
CA GLN A 122 -1.67 13.80 1.57
C GLN A 122 -0.50 12.81 1.74
N PHE A 123 -0.36 12.20 2.92
CA PHE A 123 0.70 11.22 3.18
C PHE A 123 0.55 9.96 2.33
N ILE A 124 -0.67 9.40 2.25
CA ILE A 124 -0.94 8.20 1.44
C ILE A 124 -0.72 8.47 -0.06
N PHE A 125 -1.20 9.60 -0.58
CA PHE A 125 -1.01 9.98 -1.98
C PHE A 125 0.46 10.31 -2.32
N CYS A 126 1.24 10.81 -1.36
CA CYS A 126 2.70 10.91 -1.53
C CYS A 126 3.33 9.52 -1.71
N LEU A 127 2.97 8.56 -0.85
CA LEU A 127 3.50 7.20 -0.97
C LEU A 127 3.15 6.57 -2.32
N GLU A 128 1.91 6.73 -2.78
CA GLU A 128 1.46 6.21 -4.08
C GLU A 128 2.22 6.85 -5.24
N LEU A 129 2.44 8.17 -5.18
CA LEU A 129 3.21 8.88 -6.20
C LEU A 129 4.66 8.37 -6.25
N TRP A 130 5.36 8.32 -5.10
CA TRP A 130 6.76 7.88 -5.07
C TRP A 130 6.91 6.40 -5.39
N THR A 131 5.92 5.57 -5.05
CA THR A 131 5.84 4.18 -5.55
C THR A 131 5.80 4.18 -7.07
N GLY A 132 4.90 4.97 -7.66
CA GLY A 132 4.78 5.09 -9.11
C GLY A 132 6.07 5.54 -9.80
N VAL A 133 6.77 6.54 -9.24
CA VAL A 133 8.06 7.04 -9.75
C VAL A 133 9.16 5.98 -9.62
N VAL A 134 9.32 5.35 -8.45
CA VAL A 134 10.33 4.30 -8.23
C VAL A 134 10.10 3.11 -9.16
N CYS A 135 8.86 2.68 -9.35
CA CYS A 135 8.53 1.62 -10.31
C CYS A 135 8.84 2.05 -11.76
N GLY A 136 8.53 3.30 -12.11
CA GLY A 136 8.78 3.86 -13.45
C GLY A 136 10.26 4.00 -13.80
N CYS A 137 11.11 4.24 -12.80
CA CYS A 137 12.56 4.35 -12.94
C CYS A 137 13.31 3.09 -12.47
N SER A 138 12.65 1.93 -12.44
CA SER A 138 13.25 0.67 -11.92
C SER A 138 14.44 0.15 -12.73
N SER A 139 14.54 0.53 -14.01
CA SER A 139 15.70 0.28 -14.88
C SER A 139 16.94 1.06 -14.44
N GLU A 140 16.76 2.21 -13.80
CA GLU A 140 17.84 3.13 -13.41
C GLU A 140 18.56 2.62 -12.16
N GLU A 141 19.87 2.41 -12.27
CA GLU A 141 20.66 1.84 -11.17
C GLU A 141 20.62 2.70 -9.91
N ASN A 142 20.61 4.02 -10.08
CA ASN A 142 20.53 4.99 -8.98
C ASN A 142 19.20 4.91 -8.22
N PHE A 143 18.11 4.45 -8.85
CA PHE A 143 16.79 4.36 -8.19
C PHE A 143 16.58 3.08 -7.40
N ARG A 144 17.24 1.98 -7.77
CA ARG A 144 17.08 0.68 -7.10
C ARG A 144 17.27 0.77 -5.57
N PRO A 145 18.26 1.51 -5.04
CA PRO A 145 18.41 1.71 -3.60
C PRO A 145 17.22 2.38 -2.90
N LEU A 146 16.36 3.12 -3.60
CA LEU A 146 15.17 3.77 -3.03
C LEU A 146 13.99 2.82 -2.83
N ALA A 147 13.95 1.68 -3.53
CA ALA A 147 12.87 0.71 -3.41
C ALA A 147 12.78 0.14 -1.99
N TYR A 148 13.91 -0.25 -1.39
CA TYR A 148 13.95 -0.81 -0.04
C TYR A 148 13.42 0.16 1.05
N PRO A 149 13.93 1.40 1.20
CA PRO A 149 13.42 2.32 2.21
C PRO A 149 11.94 2.65 1.98
N LEU A 150 11.49 2.77 0.72
CA LEU A 150 10.08 2.99 0.43
C LEU A 150 9.22 1.79 0.86
N THR A 151 9.63 0.56 0.54
CA THR A 151 8.99 -0.68 1.00
C THR A 151 8.90 -0.75 2.52
N GLN A 152 9.96 -0.37 3.24
CA GLN A 152 9.96 -0.34 4.71
C GLN A 152 8.95 0.67 5.27
N ILE A 153 8.84 1.86 4.67
CA ILE A 153 7.85 2.86 5.08
C ILE A 153 6.44 2.33 4.83
N ILE A 154 6.17 1.81 3.63
CA ILE A 154 4.84 1.27 3.28
C ILE A 154 4.44 0.11 4.20
N HIS A 155 5.37 -0.81 4.48
CA HIS A 155 5.15 -1.90 5.41
C HIS A 155 4.86 -1.38 6.83
N GLY A 156 5.64 -0.42 7.31
CA GLY A 156 5.42 0.20 8.62
C GLY A 156 4.07 0.91 8.74
N VAL A 157 3.58 1.52 7.65
CA VAL A 157 2.22 2.11 7.58
C VAL A 157 1.15 1.03 7.64
N ALA A 158 1.28 -0.06 6.87
CA ALA A 158 0.33 -1.18 6.86
C ALA A 158 0.18 -1.81 8.27
N CYS A 159 1.28 -1.90 9.01
CA CYS A 159 1.34 -2.48 10.36
C CYS A 159 1.12 -1.47 11.50
N LEU A 160 0.87 -0.18 11.20
CA LEU A 160 0.88 0.88 12.21
C LEU A 160 -0.23 0.72 13.25
N VAL A 161 -1.47 0.47 12.80
CA VAL A 161 -2.62 0.26 13.72
C VAL A 161 -3.25 -1.11 13.46
N PRO A 162 -3.25 -2.04 14.44
CA PRO A 162 -3.86 -3.37 14.34
C PRO A 162 -5.39 -3.30 14.50
N SER A 163 -6.08 -2.66 13.55
CA SER A 163 -7.55 -2.55 13.56
C SER A 163 -8.13 -2.72 12.17
N ALA A 164 -9.22 -3.50 12.07
CA ALA A 164 -10.01 -3.66 10.84
C ALA A 164 -10.52 -2.32 10.28
N ARG A 165 -10.61 -1.25 11.10
CA ARG A 165 -11.00 0.08 10.62
C ARG A 165 -10.07 0.64 9.54
N TYR A 166 -8.79 0.25 9.55
CA TYR A 166 -7.76 0.73 8.62
C TYR A 166 -7.46 -0.26 7.49
N PHE A 167 -8.32 -1.28 7.31
CA PHE A 167 -8.22 -2.21 6.19
C PHE A 167 -8.11 -1.52 4.81
N PRO A 168 -8.87 -0.44 4.52
CA PRO A 168 -8.73 0.30 3.28
C PRO A 168 -7.29 0.76 2.98
N VAL A 169 -6.60 1.32 3.98
CA VAL A 169 -5.21 1.79 3.82
C VAL A 169 -4.26 0.60 3.68
N ARG A 170 -4.47 -0.48 4.45
CA ARG A 170 -3.64 -1.70 4.33
C ARG A 170 -3.66 -2.28 2.92
N ILE A 171 -4.83 -2.36 2.30
CA ILE A 171 -4.95 -2.83 0.90
C ILE A 171 -4.24 -1.89 -0.06
N ARG A 172 -4.33 -0.57 0.13
CA ARG A 172 -3.54 0.40 -0.67
C ARG A 172 -2.03 0.18 -0.50
N CYS A 173 -1.56 -0.05 0.73
CA CYS A 173 -0.16 -0.39 1.00
C CYS A 173 0.26 -1.68 0.30
N VAL A 174 -0.54 -2.73 0.40
CA VAL A 174 -0.30 -4.01 -0.28
C VAL A 174 -0.16 -3.83 -1.78
N LYS A 175 -1.06 -3.07 -2.41
CA LYS A 175 -0.98 -2.75 -3.85
C LYS A 175 0.34 -2.09 -4.20
N MET A 176 0.76 -1.08 -3.43
CA MET A 176 2.05 -0.41 -3.66
C MET A 176 3.23 -1.38 -3.53
N LEU A 177 3.20 -2.27 -2.53
CA LEU A 177 4.25 -3.27 -2.35
C LEU A 177 4.31 -4.28 -3.50
N ASN A 178 3.16 -4.74 -4.01
CA ASN A 178 3.10 -5.60 -5.19
C ASN A 178 3.69 -4.87 -6.41
N CYS A 179 3.32 -3.61 -6.66
CA CYS A 179 3.88 -2.83 -7.77
C CYS A 179 5.41 -2.67 -7.68
N ILE A 180 5.95 -2.45 -6.47
CA ILE A 180 7.41 -2.35 -6.29
C ILE A 180 8.05 -3.70 -6.58
N ALA A 181 7.52 -4.79 -6.01
CA ALA A 181 8.06 -6.14 -6.18
C ALA A 181 8.13 -6.55 -7.66
N GLU A 182 7.07 -6.28 -8.42
CA GLU A 182 7.00 -6.53 -9.85
C GLU A 182 8.01 -5.67 -10.62
N ALA A 183 8.07 -4.37 -10.36
CA ALA A 183 8.94 -3.45 -11.10
C ALA A 183 10.44 -3.69 -10.84
N THR A 184 10.82 -4.03 -9.61
CA THR A 184 12.23 -4.25 -9.24
C THR A 184 12.68 -5.69 -9.41
N GLY A 185 11.77 -6.64 -9.65
CA GLY A 185 12.06 -8.06 -9.66
C GLY A 185 12.53 -8.58 -8.29
N THR A 186 12.26 -7.87 -7.20
CA THR A 186 12.67 -8.27 -5.85
C THR A 186 11.49 -8.82 -5.06
N PHE A 187 11.68 -9.98 -4.44
CA PHE A 187 10.65 -10.60 -3.60
C PHE A 187 10.36 -9.75 -2.36
N ILE A 188 9.11 -9.30 -2.23
CA ILE A 188 8.57 -8.64 -1.03
C ILE A 188 7.47 -9.55 -0.46
N PRO A 189 7.55 -10.00 0.81
CA PRO A 189 6.62 -10.99 1.39
C PRO A 189 5.26 -10.39 1.77
N VAL A 190 4.50 -9.93 0.76
CA VAL A 190 3.18 -9.29 0.90
C VAL A 190 2.12 -10.26 1.45
N SER A 191 2.28 -11.56 1.18
CA SER A 191 1.39 -12.61 1.68
C SER A 191 1.18 -12.55 3.19
N SER A 192 2.23 -12.27 3.97
CA SER A 192 2.15 -12.13 5.44
C SER A 192 1.11 -11.09 5.88
N LEU A 193 1.14 -9.89 5.28
CA LEU A 193 0.22 -8.79 5.60
C LEU A 193 -1.24 -9.15 5.28
N LEU A 194 -1.44 -9.82 4.14
CA LEU A 194 -2.76 -10.22 3.67
C LEU A 194 -3.36 -11.35 4.50
N LEU A 195 -2.55 -12.31 4.90
CA LEU A 195 -2.99 -13.46 5.68
C LEU A 195 -3.28 -13.04 7.14
N ASP A 196 -2.48 -12.15 7.73
CA ASP A 196 -2.76 -11.51 9.02
C ASP A 196 -4.13 -10.80 9.03
N MET A 197 -4.54 -10.23 7.89
CA MET A 197 -5.84 -9.60 7.74
C MET A 197 -6.98 -10.63 7.79
N LEU A 198 -6.83 -11.81 7.20
CA LEU A 198 -7.81 -12.91 7.30
C LEU A 198 -7.94 -13.49 8.73
N GLU A 199 -6.96 -13.24 9.59
CA GLU A 199 -7.01 -13.66 11.00
C GLU A 199 -7.86 -12.73 11.88
N MET A 200 -8.25 -11.55 11.38
CA MET A 200 -9.10 -10.64 12.12
C MET A 200 -10.46 -11.25 12.43
N LYS A 201 -10.92 -11.08 13.68
CA LYS A 201 -12.18 -11.66 14.18
C LYS A 201 -13.38 -11.20 13.37
N GLU A 202 -13.32 -9.96 12.89
CA GLU A 202 -14.33 -9.31 12.07
C GLU A 202 -14.53 -9.99 10.70
N LEU A 203 -13.52 -10.72 10.21
CA LEU A 203 -13.61 -11.44 8.94
C LEU A 203 -13.97 -12.92 9.09
N ARG A 204 -13.69 -13.54 10.25
CA ARG A 204 -14.02 -14.96 10.51
C ARG A 204 -15.47 -15.16 11.01
N GLY A 205 -16.01 -14.17 11.71
CA GLY A 205 -17.34 -14.24 12.31
C GLY A 205 -18.49 -14.03 11.33
N ARG A 206 -19.71 -14.32 11.79
CA ARG A 206 -20.93 -13.84 11.12
C ARG A 206 -21.02 -12.33 11.39
N PRO A 207 -21.29 -11.50 10.38
CA PRO A 207 -21.39 -10.05 10.57
C PRO A 207 -22.67 -9.71 11.37
N ASP A 208 -22.49 -9.00 12.48
CA ASP A 208 -23.59 -8.56 13.37
C ASP A 208 -24.29 -7.27 12.87
N GLY A 209 -23.69 -6.57 11.90
CA GLY A 209 -24.12 -5.25 11.43
C GLY A 209 -25.12 -5.27 10.26
N GLY A 210 -25.72 -6.42 9.93
CA GLY A 210 -26.61 -6.57 8.78
C GLY A 210 -25.89 -6.46 7.43
N VAL A 211 -26.66 -6.25 6.35
CA VAL A 211 -26.12 -6.18 4.97
C VAL A 211 -25.16 -5.01 4.81
N GLY A 212 -25.56 -3.81 5.27
CA GLY A 212 -24.78 -2.58 5.13
C GLY A 212 -24.80 -2.02 3.70
N LYS A 213 -24.22 -0.82 3.53
CA LYS A 213 -24.01 -0.20 2.21
C LYS A 213 -22.72 -0.71 1.59
N ALA A 214 -22.67 -0.77 0.26
CA ALA A 214 -21.45 -1.07 -0.48
C ALA A 214 -20.31 -0.13 -0.07
N VAL A 215 -19.13 -0.71 0.19
CA VAL A 215 -17.95 0.03 0.65
C VAL A 215 -16.92 0.05 -0.47
N ASN A 216 -16.66 1.23 -1.04
CA ASN A 216 -15.49 1.40 -1.90
C ASN A 216 -14.27 1.67 -1.02
N MET A 217 -13.41 0.66 -0.87
CA MET A 217 -12.21 0.71 -0.03
C MET A 217 -11.17 1.72 -0.52
N PHE A 218 -11.25 2.18 -1.77
CA PHE A 218 -10.34 3.20 -2.28
C PHE A 218 -10.78 4.62 -1.87
N ASN A 219 -12.05 4.84 -1.56
CA ASN A 219 -12.55 6.21 -1.29
C ASN A 219 -12.43 6.65 0.18
N VAL A 220 -11.99 5.75 1.05
CA VAL A 220 -11.95 5.96 2.51
C VAL A 220 -10.59 5.55 3.07
N LYS A 221 -10.05 6.37 3.99
CA LYS A 221 -8.83 6.02 4.75
C LYS A 221 -9.11 5.17 5.98
N GLN A 222 -10.32 5.28 6.51
CA GLN A 222 -10.77 4.55 7.70
C GLN A 222 -12.29 4.39 7.64
N VAL A 223 -12.79 3.24 8.08
CA VAL A 223 -14.23 3.00 8.25
C VAL A 223 -14.68 3.18 9.71
N ASP A 224 -15.96 3.48 9.89
CA ASP A 224 -16.58 3.60 11.20
C ASP A 224 -16.76 2.23 11.88
N LYS A 225 -16.79 2.22 13.22
CA LYS A 225 -16.96 0.98 14.01
C LYS A 225 -18.21 0.19 13.65
N LYS A 226 -19.28 0.88 13.24
CA LYS A 226 -20.53 0.24 12.79
C LYS A 226 -20.35 -0.45 11.44
N MET A 227 -19.63 0.19 10.52
CA MET A 227 -19.39 -0.33 9.17
C MET A 227 -18.51 -1.58 9.18
N VAL A 228 -17.54 -1.66 10.11
CA VAL A 228 -16.69 -2.86 10.25
C VAL A 228 -17.50 -4.14 10.47
N LYS A 229 -18.68 -4.03 11.10
CA LYS A 229 -19.53 -5.18 11.42
C LYS A 229 -20.48 -5.58 10.30
N THR A 230 -20.51 -4.86 9.17
CA THR A 230 -21.46 -5.14 8.09
C THR A 230 -20.98 -6.25 7.17
N ARG A 231 -21.92 -6.97 6.57
CA ARG A 231 -21.65 -8.02 5.57
C ARG A 231 -20.94 -7.44 4.34
N ALA A 232 -21.36 -6.28 3.85
CA ALA A 232 -20.75 -5.61 2.71
C ALA A 232 -19.27 -5.26 2.95
N PHE A 233 -18.91 -4.85 4.17
CA PHE A 233 -17.51 -4.58 4.51
C PHE A 233 -16.67 -5.86 4.56
N GLN A 234 -17.20 -6.92 5.20
CA GLN A 234 -16.53 -8.23 5.25
C GLN A 234 -16.27 -8.79 3.84
N GLU A 235 -17.26 -8.72 2.96
CA GLU A 235 -17.13 -9.14 1.55
C GLU A 235 -16.04 -8.36 0.82
N ALA A 236 -16.09 -7.03 0.87
CA ALA A 236 -15.11 -6.18 0.21
C ALA A 236 -13.69 -6.47 0.72
N CYS A 237 -13.53 -6.71 2.02
CA CYS A 237 -12.24 -7.07 2.62
C CYS A 237 -11.71 -8.41 2.09
N ILE A 238 -12.53 -9.46 2.12
CA ILE A 238 -12.12 -10.80 1.71
C ILE A 238 -11.77 -10.82 0.22
N TYR A 239 -12.61 -10.24 -0.64
CA TYR A 239 -12.32 -10.20 -2.09
C TYR A 239 -11.07 -9.38 -2.40
N SER A 240 -10.86 -8.26 -1.70
CA SER A 240 -9.63 -7.48 -1.89
C SER A 240 -8.38 -8.26 -1.46
N VAL A 241 -8.46 -9.08 -0.41
CA VAL A 241 -7.34 -9.94 0.01
C VAL A 241 -7.06 -11.04 -1.01
N VAL A 242 -8.11 -11.70 -1.51
CA VAL A 242 -7.97 -12.73 -2.55
C VAL A 242 -7.33 -12.16 -3.81
N ASP A 243 -7.84 -11.03 -4.30
CA ASP A 243 -7.35 -10.37 -5.51
C ASP A 243 -5.87 -9.97 -5.38
N GLU A 244 -5.49 -9.33 -4.27
CA GLU A 244 -4.09 -8.93 -4.06
C GLU A 244 -3.14 -10.09 -3.76
N LEU A 245 -3.63 -11.17 -3.13
CA LEU A 245 -2.84 -12.37 -2.92
C LEU A 245 -2.63 -13.13 -4.23
N ALA A 246 -3.65 -13.19 -5.08
CA ALA A 246 -3.57 -13.79 -6.40
C ALA A 246 -2.53 -13.06 -7.26
N LYS A 247 -2.58 -11.71 -7.32
CA LYS A 247 -1.54 -10.90 -8.00
C LYS A 247 -0.16 -11.15 -7.43
N HIS A 248 -0.05 -11.19 -6.10
CA HIS A 248 1.22 -11.43 -5.42
C HIS A 248 1.83 -12.79 -5.77
N LEU A 249 1.03 -13.85 -5.89
CA LEU A 249 1.52 -15.18 -6.26
C LEU A 249 1.76 -15.30 -7.77
N ALA A 250 0.90 -14.69 -8.59
CA ALA A 250 1.02 -14.73 -10.05
C ALA A 250 2.34 -14.14 -10.55
N GLN A 251 2.81 -13.02 -9.98
CA GLN A 251 4.11 -12.41 -10.34
C GLN A 251 5.31 -13.35 -10.09
N TRP A 252 5.18 -14.33 -9.17
CA TRP A 252 6.25 -15.30 -8.86
C TRP A 252 5.98 -16.69 -9.44
N SER A 253 4.93 -16.85 -10.26
CA SER A 253 4.47 -18.15 -10.76
C SER A 253 5.54 -18.94 -11.53
N TYR A 254 6.43 -18.24 -12.23
CA TYR A 254 7.54 -18.83 -12.99
C TYR A 254 8.87 -18.90 -12.21
N SER A 255 8.89 -18.46 -10.95
CA SER A 255 10.09 -18.53 -10.11
C SER A 255 10.37 -19.98 -9.70
N VAL A 256 11.63 -20.41 -9.75
CA VAL A 256 12.05 -21.73 -9.25
C VAL A 256 11.69 -21.93 -7.77
N ALA A 257 11.62 -20.83 -7.01
CA ALA A 257 11.26 -20.82 -5.60
C ALA A 257 9.74 -20.71 -5.33
N PHE A 258 8.89 -20.80 -6.37
CA PHE A 258 7.44 -20.65 -6.23
C PHE A 258 6.82 -21.68 -5.26
N ILE A 259 7.36 -22.90 -5.24
CA ILE A 259 6.89 -23.98 -4.37
C ILE A 259 7.05 -23.58 -2.90
N GLU A 260 8.23 -23.04 -2.55
CA GLU A 260 8.55 -22.58 -1.21
C GLU A 260 7.78 -21.28 -0.87
N MET A 261 7.62 -20.36 -1.81
CA MET A 261 6.89 -19.10 -1.63
C MET A 261 5.38 -19.28 -1.42
N SER A 262 4.78 -20.26 -2.11
CA SER A 262 3.33 -20.52 -2.08
C SER A 262 2.90 -21.40 -0.90
N PHE A 263 3.83 -22.11 -0.26
CA PHE A 263 3.54 -23.08 0.80
C PHE A 263 2.78 -22.45 1.99
N LEU A 264 3.33 -21.37 2.58
CA LEU A 264 2.70 -20.73 3.74
C LEU A 264 1.31 -20.13 3.40
N PRO A 265 1.15 -19.38 2.28
CA PRO A 265 -0.17 -18.99 1.79
C PRO A 265 -1.15 -20.16 1.68
N LEU A 266 -0.78 -21.26 1.04
CA LEU A 266 -1.66 -22.42 0.88
C LEU A 266 -2.11 -23.00 2.21
N VAL A 267 -1.20 -23.18 3.17
CA VAL A 267 -1.52 -23.71 4.51
C VAL A 267 -2.53 -22.80 5.22
N GLN A 268 -2.28 -21.48 5.23
CA GLN A 268 -3.15 -20.52 5.91
C GLN A 268 -4.52 -20.38 5.22
N LEU A 269 -4.57 -20.39 3.89
CA LEU A 269 -5.82 -20.37 3.12
C LEU A 269 -6.67 -21.63 3.37
N ARG A 270 -6.06 -22.82 3.41
CA ARG A 270 -6.75 -24.07 3.76
C ARG A 270 -7.31 -24.03 5.17
N ASN A 271 -6.54 -23.51 6.13
CA ASN A 271 -7.02 -23.31 7.51
C ASN A 271 -8.18 -22.32 7.58
N PHE A 272 -8.10 -21.21 6.85
CA PHE A 272 -9.19 -20.23 6.77
C PHE A 272 -10.47 -20.89 6.23
N CYS A 273 -10.39 -21.70 5.17
CA CYS A 273 -11.53 -22.43 4.59
C CYS A 273 -12.25 -23.36 5.60
N LYS A 274 -11.50 -23.97 6.53
CA LYS A 274 -12.05 -24.81 7.60
C LYS A 274 -12.80 -23.99 8.65
N THR A 275 -12.33 -22.78 8.93
CA THR A 275 -12.90 -21.91 9.99
C THR A 275 -14.06 -21.04 9.53
N ILE A 276 -14.07 -20.62 8.27
CA ILE A 276 -15.09 -19.70 7.75
C ILE A 276 -16.42 -20.43 7.56
N LYS A 277 -17.51 -19.82 8.05
CA LYS A 277 -18.87 -20.39 7.95
C LYS A 277 -19.57 -20.09 6.62
N ALA A 278 -19.18 -19.02 5.94
CA ALA A 278 -19.85 -18.58 4.71
C ALA A 278 -19.29 -19.32 3.48
N ASP A 279 -20.12 -20.14 2.85
CA ASP A 279 -19.69 -21.01 1.74
C ASP A 279 -19.16 -20.27 0.51
N ARG A 280 -19.71 -19.11 0.19
CA ARG A 280 -19.19 -18.28 -0.92
C ARG A 280 -17.73 -17.89 -0.74
N PHE A 281 -17.30 -17.53 0.47
CA PHE A 281 -15.91 -17.14 0.74
C PHE A 281 -15.01 -18.37 0.70
N ARG A 282 -15.53 -19.52 1.16
CA ARG A 282 -14.86 -20.80 1.04
C ARG A 282 -14.66 -21.20 -0.43
N LYS A 283 -15.64 -20.95 -1.30
CA LYS A 283 -15.55 -21.21 -2.75
C LYS A 283 -14.45 -20.37 -3.38
N GLU A 284 -14.48 -19.05 -3.22
CA GLU A 284 -13.45 -18.14 -3.78
C GLU A 284 -12.03 -18.53 -3.33
N MET A 285 -11.86 -18.87 -2.05
CA MET A 285 -10.56 -19.30 -1.52
C MET A 285 -10.11 -20.65 -2.08
N LYS A 286 -11.04 -21.59 -2.27
CA LYS A 286 -10.74 -22.89 -2.91
C LYS A 286 -10.35 -22.72 -4.37
N ASP A 287 -11.00 -21.82 -5.09
CA ASP A 287 -10.69 -21.53 -6.48
C ASP A 287 -9.25 -20.96 -6.58
N LEU A 288 -8.86 -20.04 -5.71
CA LEU A 288 -7.47 -19.56 -5.62
C LEU A 288 -6.49 -20.69 -5.25
N ILE A 289 -6.80 -21.50 -4.22
CA ILE A 289 -5.96 -22.63 -3.80
C ILE A 289 -5.71 -23.58 -4.97
N HIS A 290 -6.76 -23.94 -5.72
CA HIS A 290 -6.66 -24.85 -6.86
C HIS A 290 -5.72 -24.32 -7.95
N GLN A 291 -5.81 -23.03 -8.27
CA GLN A 291 -4.91 -22.40 -9.25
C GLN A 291 -3.44 -22.39 -8.78
N VAL A 292 -3.21 -22.12 -7.50
CA VAL A 292 -1.87 -22.13 -6.93
C VAL A 292 -1.28 -23.55 -6.90
N GLU A 293 -2.08 -24.55 -6.53
CA GLU A 293 -1.68 -25.97 -6.56
C GLU A 293 -1.35 -26.45 -7.97
N ALA A 294 -2.17 -26.11 -8.96
CA ALA A 294 -1.89 -26.43 -10.36
C ALA A 294 -0.55 -25.83 -10.83
N ASN A 295 -0.23 -24.60 -10.40
CA ASN A 295 1.06 -23.99 -10.72
C ASN A 295 2.23 -24.64 -9.97
N VAL A 296 2.03 -25.10 -8.71
CA VAL A 296 3.02 -25.88 -7.97
C VAL A 296 3.33 -27.20 -8.68
N GLU A 297 2.30 -27.91 -9.15
CA GLU A 297 2.46 -29.16 -9.92
C GLU A 297 3.22 -28.92 -11.23
N PHE A 298 2.83 -27.88 -11.98
CA PHE A 298 3.52 -27.48 -13.21
C PHE A 298 5.01 -27.19 -12.98
N MET A 299 5.34 -26.39 -11.95
CA MET A 299 6.72 -26.06 -11.62
C MET A 299 7.51 -27.27 -11.13
N SER A 300 6.88 -28.16 -10.36
CA SER A 300 7.51 -29.40 -9.89
C SER A 300 7.87 -30.32 -11.06
N ALA A 301 6.97 -30.46 -12.05
CA ALA A 301 7.20 -31.26 -13.24
C ALA A 301 8.30 -30.68 -14.16
N LYS A 302 8.53 -29.36 -14.13
CA LYS A 302 9.61 -28.70 -14.88
C LYS A 302 10.97 -28.73 -14.17
N ARG A 303 10.97 -28.92 -12.84
CA ARG A 303 12.18 -29.00 -12.01
C ARG A 303 12.76 -30.42 -11.95
N ALA A 304 11.90 -31.44 -12.05
CA ALA A 304 12.26 -32.85 -12.13
C ALA A 304 12.91 -33.20 -13.47
#